data_AF-A0AAU6Y898-F1
#
_entry.id   AF-A0AAU6Y898-F1
#
_cell.length_a   1.000
_cell.length_b   1.000
_cell.length_c   1.000
_cell.angle_alpha   90.00
_cell.angle_beta   90.00
_cell.angle_gamma   90.00
#
_symmetry.space_group_name_H-M   'P 1'
#
loop_
_entity.id
_entity.type
_entity.pdbx_description
1 polymer ?
#
loop_
_entity_poly.entity_id
_entity_poly.type
_entity_poly.pdbx_seq_one_letter_code
_entity_poly.pdbx_strand_id
1 'polypeptide(L)'
;MSKNKGGRPPKNEGQKIKQAHLRLTEEQHKKLMELEDQIGLNRTDLFIKRVLENQDFIITKDVLVQLAKVGAEMGKVGSNINQLAKHANTIIKNHQLPPEIVSQYNDLLGLHLVQERELYKVLRQMYRVMKN
;
A
#
# COMPACT_ATOMS: atom_id res chain seq x y z
N MET A 1 -27.36 30.59 17.87
CA MET A 1 -25.91 30.91 17.81
C MET A 1 -25.14 29.61 17.58
N SER A 2 -24.89 29.27 16.31
CA SER A 2 -24.20 28.03 15.90
C SER A 2 -22.69 28.15 16.17
N LYS A 3 -22.13 27.24 16.98
CA LYS A 3 -20.68 27.13 17.20
C LYS A 3 -20.04 26.42 16.00
N ASN A 4 -19.19 27.12 15.25
CA ASN A 4 -18.39 26.56 14.16
C ASN A 4 -17.56 25.37 14.66
N LYS A 5 -17.86 24.17 14.14
CA LYS A 5 -17.08 22.95 14.37
C LYS A 5 -15.87 22.96 13.43
N GLY A 6 -14.70 23.24 14.01
CA GLY A 6 -13.39 22.71 13.61
C GLY A 6 -13.03 22.80 12.12
N GLY A 7 -12.41 23.91 11.72
CA GLY A 7 -11.61 23.94 10.50
C GLY A 7 -10.34 23.07 10.61
N ARG A 8 -9.61 22.97 9.49
CA ARG A 8 -8.33 22.25 9.39
C ARG A 8 -7.42 22.64 10.56
N PRO A 9 -6.83 21.66 11.29
CA PRO A 9 -5.93 21.97 12.39
C PRO A 9 -4.80 22.91 11.92
N PRO A 10 -4.42 23.90 12.74
CA PRO A 10 -3.32 24.81 12.41
C PRO A 10 -2.04 23.99 12.18
N LYS A 11 -1.31 24.33 11.11
CA LYS A 11 -0.06 23.68 10.75
C LYS A 11 0.98 24.06 11.82
N ASN A 12 1.26 23.16 12.75
CA ASN A 12 2.24 23.36 13.84
C ASN A 12 3.71 23.24 13.39
N GLU A 13 3.98 23.19 12.10
CA GLU A 13 5.35 23.16 11.57
C GLU A 13 5.73 24.57 11.11
N GLY A 14 6.77 25.13 11.71
CA GLY A 14 7.32 26.42 11.32
C GLY A 14 7.64 26.45 9.82
N GLN A 15 7.39 27.60 9.19
CA GLN A 15 7.65 27.77 7.76
C GLN A 15 9.13 27.50 7.45
N LYS A 16 9.41 26.73 6.38
CA LYS A 16 10.78 26.49 5.89
C LYS A 16 11.37 27.80 5.35
N ILE A 17 12.10 28.53 6.19
CA ILE A 17 12.62 29.89 5.90
C ILE A 17 14.12 29.94 5.60
N LYS A 18 14.88 28.89 5.94
CA LYS A 18 16.33 28.83 5.73
C LYS A 18 16.68 28.00 4.50
N GLN A 19 17.68 28.43 3.75
CA GLN A 19 18.15 27.77 2.53
C GLN A 19 19.52 27.13 2.76
N ALA A 20 19.78 26.02 2.08
CA ALA A 20 21.07 25.36 2.00
C ALA A 20 21.44 25.16 0.53
N HIS A 21 22.64 25.58 0.13
CA HIS A 21 23.13 25.45 -1.24
C HIS A 21 24.13 24.30 -1.33
N LEU A 22 23.90 23.38 -2.28
CA LEU A 22 24.79 22.27 -2.58
C LEU A 22 25.53 22.55 -3.88
N ARG A 23 26.85 22.32 -3.89
CA ARG A 23 27.65 22.31 -5.11
C ARG A 23 27.71 20.87 -5.62
N LEU A 24 27.24 20.65 -6.84
CA LEU A 24 27.18 19.35 -7.49
C LEU A 24 27.90 19.42 -8.83
N THR A 25 28.49 18.30 -9.25
CA THR A 25 28.90 18.13 -10.65
C THR A 25 27.67 17.92 -11.55
N GLU A 26 27.83 18.08 -12.86
CA GLU A 26 26.73 17.84 -13.81
C GLU A 26 26.15 16.43 -13.69
N GLU A 27 27.00 15.41 -13.54
CA GLU A 27 26.55 14.02 -13.34
C GLU A 27 25.76 13.83 -12.04
N GLN A 28 26.21 14.45 -10.95
CA GLN A 28 25.51 14.38 -9.66
C GLN A 28 24.16 15.08 -9.73
N HIS A 29 24.08 16.22 -10.43
CA HIS A 29 22.84 16.93 -10.65
C HIS A 29 21.86 16.12 -11.49
N LYS A 30 22.34 15.46 -12.56
CA LYS A 30 21.52 14.56 -13.38
C LYS A 30 20.97 13.39 -12.56
N LYS A 31 21.80 12.71 -11.76
CA LYS A 31 21.35 11.64 -10.86
C LYS A 31 20.32 12.11 -9.85
N LEU A 32 20.49 13.33 -9.31
CA LEU A 32 19.51 13.92 -8.40
C LEU A 32 18.15 14.10 -9.09
N MET A 33 18.14 14.59 -10.32
CA MET A 33 16.92 14.80 -11.10
C MET A 33 16.21 13.48 -11.43
N GLU A 34 16.96 12.45 -11.83
CA GLU A 34 16.41 11.10 -12.06
C GLU A 34 15.78 10.51 -10.79
N LEU A 35 16.42 10.72 -9.62
CA LEU A 35 15.88 10.29 -8.33
C LEU A 35 14.58 11.02 -7.97
N GLU A 36 14.49 12.33 -8.25
CA GLU A 36 13.26 13.10 -8.03
C GLU A 36 12.09 12.54 -8.85
N ASP A 37 12.31 12.20 -10.11
CA ASP A 37 11.26 11.68 -11.00
C ASP A 37 10.75 10.31 -10.54
N GLN A 38 11.67 9.40 -10.19
CA GLN A 38 11.35 8.04 -9.73
C GLN A 38 10.59 8.03 -8.40
N ILE A 39 11.00 8.89 -7.47
CA ILE A 39 10.46 8.95 -6.12
C ILE A 39 9.21 9.84 -6.05
N GLY A 40 9.16 10.91 -6.85
CA GLY A 40 8.12 11.93 -6.79
C GLY A 40 8.20 12.88 -5.61
N LEU A 41 9.36 13.01 -4.98
CA LEU A 41 9.61 13.98 -3.92
C LEU A 41 10.54 15.09 -4.45
N ASN A 42 10.37 16.30 -3.94
CA ASN A 42 11.29 17.40 -4.25
C ASN A 42 12.63 17.23 -3.51
N ARG A 43 13.69 17.86 -4.02
CA ARG A 43 15.06 17.86 -3.43
C ARG A 43 15.08 18.10 -1.93
N THR A 44 14.29 19.06 -1.45
CA THR A 44 14.27 19.45 -0.03
C THR A 44 13.73 18.31 0.83
N ASP A 45 12.62 17.71 0.42
CA ASP A 45 12.01 16.59 1.14
C ASP A 45 12.85 15.31 1.01
N LEU A 46 13.48 15.09 -0.14
CA LEU A 46 14.46 14.01 -0.34
C LEU A 46 15.64 14.16 0.61
N PHE A 47 16.21 15.37 0.70
CA PHE A 47 17.33 15.68 1.58
C PHE A 47 16.94 15.53 3.05
N ILE A 48 15.82 16.11 3.48
CA ILE A 48 15.35 16.00 4.87
C ILE A 48 15.15 14.54 5.25
N LYS A 49 14.41 13.77 4.44
CA LYS A 49 14.13 12.36 4.75
C LYS A 49 15.38 11.49 4.74
N ARG A 50 16.22 11.64 3.72
CA ARG A 50 17.40 10.77 3.53
C ARG A 50 18.55 11.15 4.45
N VAL A 51 18.81 12.45 4.63
CA VAL A 51 20.02 12.97 5.28
C VAL A 51 19.75 13.39 6.72
N LEU A 52 18.60 14.02 7.01
CA LEU A 52 18.30 14.51 8.37
C LEU A 52 17.52 13.50 9.21
N GLU A 53 16.55 12.82 8.61
CA GLU A 53 15.73 11.78 9.27
C GLU A 53 16.36 10.38 9.14
N ASN A 54 17.49 10.27 8.42
CA ASN A 54 18.23 9.04 8.19
C ASN A 54 17.36 7.87 7.69
N GLN A 55 16.37 8.18 6.85
CA GLN A 55 15.47 7.17 6.32
C GLN A 55 16.21 6.27 5.32
N ASP A 56 16.32 4.98 5.63
CA ASP A 56 17.18 4.04 4.90
C ASP A 56 16.68 3.66 3.50
N PHE A 57 15.39 3.81 3.24
CA PHE A 57 14.76 3.57 1.95
C PHE A 57 13.76 4.67 1.65
N ILE A 58 13.54 4.88 0.34
CA ILE A 58 12.47 5.73 -0.14
C ILE A 58 11.66 4.91 -1.13
N ILE A 59 10.38 4.78 -0.87
CA ILE A 59 9.48 4.00 -1.72
C ILE A 59 9.23 4.79 -3.00
N THR A 60 9.57 4.20 -4.14
CA THR A 60 9.33 4.79 -5.45
C THR A 60 7.87 4.64 -5.85
N LYS A 61 7.42 5.46 -6.81
CA LYS A 61 6.06 5.38 -7.34
C LYS A 61 5.73 3.99 -7.91
N ASP A 62 6.68 3.36 -8.57
CA ASP A 62 6.48 2.05 -9.18
C ASP A 62 6.11 0.97 -8.17
N VAL A 63 6.77 0.97 -7.00
CA VAL A 63 6.45 0.04 -5.92
C VAL A 63 5.02 0.25 -5.43
N LEU A 64 4.59 1.51 -5.27
CA LEU A 64 3.21 1.82 -4.87
C LEU A 64 2.19 1.35 -5.91
N VAL A 65 2.48 1.55 -7.20
CA VAL A 65 1.62 1.09 -8.30
C VAL A 65 1.49 -0.44 -8.30
N GLN A 66 2.59 -1.16 -8.09
CA GLN A 66 2.56 -2.63 -8.03
C GLN A 66 1.79 -3.12 -6.79
N LEU A 67 1.98 -2.50 -5.63
CA LEU A 67 1.21 -2.82 -4.43
C LEU A 67 -0.29 -2.55 -4.62
N ALA A 68 -0.65 -1.45 -5.30
CA ALA A 68 -2.04 -1.13 -5.61
C ALA A 68 -2.67 -2.18 -6.54
N LYS A 69 -1.93 -2.68 -7.54
CA LYS A 69 -2.39 -3.77 -8.41
C LYS A 69 -2.64 -5.06 -7.64
N VAL A 70 -1.71 -5.45 -6.75
CA VAL A 70 -1.89 -6.63 -5.88
C VAL A 70 -3.14 -6.47 -5.02
N GLY A 71 -3.33 -5.31 -4.38
CA GLY A 71 -4.52 -5.03 -3.59
C GLY A 71 -5.82 -5.09 -4.39
N ALA A 72 -5.82 -4.62 -5.65
CA ALA A 72 -6.97 -4.70 -6.54
C ALA A 72 -7.33 -6.15 -6.88
N GLU A 73 -6.34 -7.00 -7.19
CA GLU A 73 -6.58 -8.43 -7.45
C GLU A 73 -7.09 -9.16 -6.21
N MET A 74 -6.55 -8.87 -5.02
CA MET A 74 -7.10 -9.41 -3.76
C MET A 74 -8.57 -9.01 -3.56
N GLY A 75 -8.93 -7.76 -3.87
CA GLY A 75 -10.32 -7.29 -3.82
C GLY A 75 -11.25 -8.05 -4.77
N LYS A 76 -10.78 -8.37 -5.98
CA LYS A 76 -11.54 -9.20 -6.95
C LYS A 76 -11.73 -10.63 -6.44
N VAL A 77 -10.68 -11.23 -5.87
CA VAL A 77 -10.77 -12.58 -5.29
C VAL A 77 -11.80 -12.61 -4.15
N GLY A 78 -11.76 -11.64 -3.24
CA GLY A 78 -12.75 -11.51 -2.16
C GLY A 78 -14.18 -11.33 -2.68
N SER A 79 -14.36 -10.54 -3.74
CA SER A 79 -15.67 -10.39 -4.41
C SER A 79 -16.18 -11.72 -4.97
N ASN A 80 -15.31 -12.50 -5.63
CA ASN A 80 -15.66 -13.82 -6.17
C ASN A 80 -16.06 -14.79 -5.06
N ILE A 81 -15.30 -14.85 -3.96
CA ILE A 81 -15.64 -15.67 -2.78
C ILE A 81 -17.02 -15.29 -2.22
N ASN A 82 -17.31 -13.99 -2.13
CA ASN A 82 -18.61 -13.51 -1.63
C ASN A 82 -19.76 -13.86 -2.59
N GLN A 83 -19.54 -13.82 -3.90
CA GLN A 83 -20.52 -14.25 -4.89
C GLN A 83 -20.81 -15.74 -4.79
N LEU A 84 -19.76 -16.56 -4.64
CA LEU A 84 -19.91 -18.00 -4.42
C LEU A 84 -20.67 -18.31 -3.13
N ALA A 85 -20.39 -17.59 -2.04
CA ALA A 85 -21.12 -17.74 -0.79
C ALA A 85 -22.61 -17.37 -0.93
N LYS A 86 -22.93 -16.28 -1.63
CA LYS A 86 -24.32 -15.91 -1.92
C LYS A 86 -25.03 -16.95 -2.77
N HIS A 87 -24.36 -17.46 -3.80
CA HIS A 87 -24.91 -18.48 -4.68
C HIS A 87 -25.16 -19.79 -3.92
N ALA A 88 -24.20 -20.23 -3.09
CA ALA A 88 -24.36 -21.39 -2.22
C ALA A 88 -25.55 -21.23 -1.27
N ASN A 89 -25.72 -20.06 -0.65
CA ASN A 89 -26.87 -19.78 0.22
C ASN A 89 -28.21 -19.84 -0.53
N THR A 90 -28.25 -19.39 -1.78
CA THR A 90 -29.45 -19.49 -2.63
C THR A 90 -29.73 -20.93 -3.03
N ILE A 91 -28.71 -21.72 -3.38
CA ILE A 91 -28.88 -23.13 -3.70
C ILE A 91 -29.38 -23.90 -2.49
N ILE A 92 -28.76 -23.75 -1.31
CA ILE A 92 -29.18 -24.45 -0.07
C ILE A 92 -30.66 -24.22 0.26
N LYS A 93 -31.19 -23.03 -0.04
CA LYS A 93 -32.61 -22.71 0.15
C LYS A 93 -33.54 -23.42 -0.84
N ASN A 94 -33.05 -23.74 -2.04
CA ASN A 94 -33.86 -24.27 -3.13
C ASN A 94 -33.61 -25.77 -3.39
N HIS A 95 -32.42 -26.30 -3.06
CA HIS A 95 -31.92 -27.66 -3.33
C HIS A 95 -30.80 -28.04 -2.34
N GLN A 96 -30.39 -29.31 -2.26
CA GLN A 96 -29.16 -29.70 -1.56
C GLN A 96 -27.94 -29.56 -2.47
N LEU A 97 -26.88 -28.92 -1.96
CA LEU A 97 -25.57 -28.89 -2.65
C LEU A 97 -24.93 -30.28 -2.61
N PRO A 98 -24.38 -30.78 -3.74
CA PRO A 98 -23.63 -32.02 -3.75
C PRO A 98 -22.46 -31.96 -2.74
N PRO A 99 -22.32 -32.95 -1.84
CA PRO A 99 -21.27 -32.97 -0.82
C PRO A 99 -19.85 -32.88 -1.41
N GLU A 100 -19.65 -33.46 -2.60
CA GLU A 100 -18.37 -33.46 -3.30
C GLU A 100 -17.94 -32.05 -3.72
N ILE A 101 -18.87 -31.22 -4.18
CA ILE A 101 -18.61 -29.82 -4.55
C ILE A 101 -18.24 -29.00 -3.31
N VAL A 102 -18.91 -29.24 -2.18
CA VAL A 102 -18.62 -28.56 -0.91
C VAL A 102 -17.22 -28.93 -0.42
N SER A 103 -16.84 -30.21 -0.52
CA SER A 103 -15.49 -30.66 -0.15
C SER A 103 -14.41 -29.99 -0.99
N GLN A 104 -14.54 -30.03 -2.33
CA GLN A 104 -13.58 -29.40 -3.24
C GLN A 104 -13.46 -27.89 -3.01
N TYR A 105 -14.57 -27.22 -2.74
CA TYR A 105 -14.55 -25.79 -2.41
C TYR A 105 -13.80 -25.51 -1.11
N ASN A 106 -14.02 -26.32 -0.07
CA ASN A 106 -13.31 -26.16 1.21
C ASN A 106 -11.80 -26.40 1.06
N ASP A 107 -11.39 -27.35 0.22
CA ASP A 107 -9.97 -27.59 -0.08
C ASP A 107 -9.33 -26.38 -0.77
N LEU A 108 -10.00 -25.83 -1.79
CA LEU A 108 -9.54 -24.62 -2.49
C LEU A 108 -9.49 -23.40 -1.57
N LEU A 109 -10.48 -23.24 -0.69
CA LEU A 109 -10.52 -22.15 0.29
C LEU A 109 -9.40 -22.30 1.32
N GLY A 110 -9.10 -23.53 1.75
CA GLY A 110 -7.96 -23.84 2.61
C GLY A 110 -6.64 -23.43 1.96
N LEU A 111 -6.45 -23.76 0.68
CA LEU A 111 -5.25 -23.35 -0.07
C LEU A 111 -5.15 -21.82 -0.19
N HIS A 112 -6.26 -21.15 -0.51
CA HIS A 112 -6.32 -19.69 -0.58
C HIS A 112 -5.90 -19.04 0.75
N LEU A 113 -6.40 -19.53 1.88
CA LEU A 113 -6.06 -19.00 3.21
C LEU A 113 -4.56 -19.15 3.55
N VAL A 114 -3.91 -20.21 3.08
CA VAL A 114 -2.45 -20.40 3.24
C VAL A 114 -1.70 -19.36 2.41
N GLN A 115 -2.06 -19.20 1.13
CA GLN A 115 -1.43 -18.22 0.24
C GLN A 115 -1.61 -16.78 0.75
N GLU A 116 -2.81 -16.44 1.20
CA GLU A 116 -3.12 -15.13 1.78
C GLU A 116 -2.28 -14.85 3.03
N ARG A 117 -2.08 -15.87 3.88
CA ARG A 117 -1.25 -15.74 5.09
C ARG A 117 0.22 -15.50 4.77
N GLU A 118 0.76 -16.18 3.76
CA GLU A 118 2.13 -15.94 3.28
C GLU A 118 2.27 -14.54 2.67
N LEU A 119 1.31 -14.10 1.86
CA LEU A 119 1.29 -12.74 1.33
C LEU A 119 1.30 -11.69 2.46
N TYR A 120 0.48 -11.87 3.50
CA TYR A 120 0.48 -10.98 4.65
C TYR A 120 1.79 -10.99 5.44
N LYS A 121 2.52 -12.12 5.50
CA LYS A 121 3.86 -12.14 6.11
C LYS A 121 4.84 -11.27 5.32
N VAL A 122 4.84 -11.39 3.99
CA VAL A 122 5.71 -10.57 3.12
C VAL A 122 5.36 -9.09 3.26
N LEU A 123 4.08 -8.72 3.18
CA LEU A 123 3.64 -7.33 3.35
C LEU A 123 4.00 -6.76 4.73
N ARG A 124 3.91 -7.56 5.79
CA ARG A 124 4.36 -7.15 7.14
C ARG A 124 5.86 -6.95 7.22
N GLN A 125 6.66 -7.81 6.58
CA GLN A 125 8.11 -7.64 6.51
C GLN A 125 8.46 -6.36 5.75
N MET A 126 7.80 -6.10 4.61
CA MET A 126 7.95 -4.85 3.86
C MET A 126 7.61 -3.65 4.74
N TYR A 127 6.47 -3.67 5.45
CA TYR A 127 6.09 -2.59 6.36
C TYR A 127 7.09 -2.38 7.49
N ARG A 128 7.66 -3.45 8.06
CA ARG A 128 8.66 -3.35 9.12
C ARG A 128 9.96 -2.74 8.63
N VAL A 129 10.42 -3.14 7.44
CA VAL A 129 11.54 -2.46 6.78
C VAL A 129 11.15 -1.00 6.55
N MET A 130 9.94 -0.73 6.08
CA MET A 130 9.46 0.61 5.75
C MET A 130 9.26 1.58 6.93
N LYS A 131 9.26 1.08 8.17
CA LYS A 131 9.05 1.86 9.39
C LYS A 131 10.35 2.15 10.14
N ASN A 132 11.35 1.30 9.97
CA ASN A 132 12.69 1.48 10.53
C ASN A 132 13.51 2.42 9.65
#